data_AF-A0A3D1K4A1-F1
#
_entry.id   AF-A0A3D1K4A1-F1
#
_cell.length_a   1.000
_cell.length_b   1.000
_cell.length_c   1.000
_cell.angle_alpha   90.00
_cell.angle_beta   90.00
_cell.angle_gamma   90.00
#
_symmetry.space_group_name_H-M   'P 1'
#
loop_
_entity.id
_entity.type
_entity.pdbx_description
1 polymer ?
#
loop_
_entity_poly.entity_id
_entity_poly.type
_entity_poly.pdbx_seq_one_letter_code
_entity_poly.pdbx_strand_id
1 'polypeptide(L)'
;MHGIEAMDEYLKPGDRLALRKVLLAESGWQLKNNTVVAGIDAKTGRNKPESNIWNGCLLFRTAMMYPDAPDRDLYLEKANLLVLNGISIPADADDMQLIAGKTLREWHVGANFTENYGLNHHGYLNFGYMVICLSNIAMLHFSCRSRGVDAPEALYHHVPELWRLIKLCTFDDGRLWRIGGDTRVRYCYCQDYMIPVFLLMKDRYGENTADLEEGWLKQVDKEQGGNPDGSFLGNRLCELKEASRVYYYRLEGDRAATLSMGAYWRRKYINSSVATKPASYSSPSVGGWQDIFHGALMEKGPRRAASWVWMAAQRPSGMCLPAAVSNLAEWRWNMAGEITGTGVFNHAVVNEHKDVKFSGGFRTAGRLDWRSDSQVAEGQADEVTAKEDLAVFALPDDATMVVFQRARTVSRIMLKKIKGLFYNVPNDIFNGFTRSYAFNGKIIPVEGMSRQQETVDIDGRDISIDNHVHISGIYGIDMLSLYRPGRRQIEIFSTSVPSVGRSGGELYCDEICHPCITVQKDYPANTILFDQAFAVCIGKDTIEAEPLMTDNEELKAIRIKGADGKTYMLAVNFSSRIVAGNKLPGHEGKELSPLETVLVTLP
;
A
#
# COMPACT_ATOMS: atom_id res chain seq x y z
N MET A 1 -7.37 -15.38 -21.09
CA MET A 1 -7.85 -16.69 -21.60
C MET A 1 -9.32 -16.96 -21.26
N HIS A 2 -9.86 -16.48 -20.13
CA HIS A 2 -11.26 -16.75 -19.77
C HIS A 2 -12.28 -16.40 -20.87
N GLY A 3 -12.06 -15.30 -21.61
CA GLY A 3 -12.93 -14.93 -22.73
C GLY A 3 -12.95 -15.98 -23.84
N ILE A 4 -11.79 -16.57 -24.17
CA ILE A 4 -11.71 -17.67 -25.16
C ILE A 4 -12.48 -18.89 -24.66
N GLU A 5 -12.34 -19.23 -23.37
CA GLU A 5 -13.06 -20.35 -22.76
C GLU A 5 -14.57 -20.12 -22.70
N ALA A 6 -14.99 -18.88 -22.43
CA ALA A 6 -16.39 -18.49 -22.42
C ALA A 6 -17.01 -18.50 -23.84
N MET A 7 -16.19 -18.36 -24.88
CA MET A 7 -16.61 -18.38 -26.27
C MET A 7 -16.35 -19.72 -26.97
N ASP A 8 -15.90 -20.76 -26.25
CA ASP A 8 -15.38 -21.98 -26.89
C ASP A 8 -16.39 -22.60 -27.86
N GLU A 9 -17.67 -22.66 -27.49
CA GLU A 9 -18.75 -23.20 -28.35
C GLU A 9 -18.94 -22.45 -29.68
N TYR A 10 -18.48 -21.19 -29.77
CA TYR A 10 -18.56 -20.36 -30.96
C TYR A 10 -17.29 -20.39 -31.81
N LEU A 11 -16.20 -20.98 -31.32
CA LEU A 11 -14.93 -21.07 -32.05
C LEU A 11 -15.04 -22.07 -33.20
N LYS A 12 -14.84 -21.58 -34.43
CA LYS A 12 -14.80 -22.42 -35.63
C LYS A 12 -13.51 -23.25 -35.65
N PRO A 13 -13.45 -24.33 -36.44
CA PRO A 13 -12.23 -25.13 -36.58
C PRO A 13 -10.99 -24.29 -36.95
N GLY A 14 -11.15 -23.27 -37.80
CA GLY A 14 -10.09 -22.33 -38.16
C GLY A 14 -9.59 -21.50 -36.96
N ASP A 15 -10.49 -21.03 -36.09
CA ASP A 15 -10.15 -20.25 -34.90
C ASP A 15 -9.37 -21.11 -33.91
N ARG A 16 -9.78 -22.37 -33.72
CA ARG A 16 -9.11 -23.35 -32.86
C ARG A 16 -7.70 -23.68 -33.37
N LEU A 17 -7.55 -23.83 -34.69
CA LEU A 17 -6.25 -24.03 -35.32
C LEU A 17 -5.35 -22.79 -35.16
N ALA A 18 -5.89 -21.59 -35.33
CA ALA A 18 -5.16 -20.34 -35.13
C ALA A 18 -4.70 -20.18 -33.68
N LEU A 19 -5.60 -20.45 -32.71
CA LEU A 19 -5.27 -20.44 -31.28
C LEU A 19 -4.15 -21.44 -30.95
N ARG A 20 -4.23 -22.67 -31.51
CA ARG A 20 -3.18 -23.68 -31.36
C ARG A 20 -1.83 -23.18 -31.87
N LYS A 21 -1.81 -22.57 -33.06
CA LYS A 21 -0.58 -22.02 -33.64
C LYS A 21 0.03 -20.95 -32.74
N VAL A 22 -0.78 -20.01 -32.23
CA VAL A 22 -0.30 -18.94 -31.34
C VAL A 22 0.25 -19.53 -30.05
N LEU A 23 -0.51 -20.39 -29.36
CA LEU A 23 -0.09 -20.95 -28.08
C LEU A 23 1.19 -21.79 -28.19
N LEU A 24 1.32 -22.62 -29.24
CA LEU A 24 2.54 -23.39 -29.48
C LEU A 24 3.73 -22.50 -29.85
N ALA A 25 3.53 -21.47 -30.67
CA ALA A 25 4.60 -20.53 -31.03
C ALA A 25 5.10 -19.74 -29.81
N GLU A 26 4.18 -19.15 -29.05
CA GLU A 26 4.52 -18.39 -27.83
C GLU A 26 5.17 -19.29 -26.78
N SER A 27 4.62 -20.47 -26.53
CA SER A 27 5.18 -21.41 -25.55
C SER A 27 6.55 -21.93 -25.98
N GLY A 28 6.74 -22.21 -27.27
CA GLY A 28 8.04 -22.56 -27.84
C GLY A 28 9.06 -21.43 -27.69
N TRP A 29 8.66 -20.17 -27.87
CA TRP A 29 9.52 -19.03 -27.64
C TRP A 29 9.87 -18.89 -26.15
N GLN A 30 8.88 -18.97 -25.26
CA GLN A 30 9.07 -18.89 -23.81
C GLN A 30 9.99 -20.00 -23.30
N LEU A 31 9.81 -21.25 -23.77
CA LEU A 31 10.66 -22.38 -23.42
C LEU A 31 12.13 -22.11 -23.74
N LYS A 32 12.41 -21.51 -24.91
CA LYS A 32 13.77 -21.33 -25.43
C LYS A 32 14.45 -20.04 -24.96
N ASN A 33 13.69 -18.97 -24.75
CA ASN A 33 14.23 -17.63 -24.59
C ASN A 33 13.98 -17.01 -23.21
N ASN A 34 13.04 -17.55 -22.42
CA ASN A 34 12.71 -16.97 -21.13
C ASN A 34 13.58 -17.57 -20.01
N THR A 35 14.39 -16.73 -19.39
CA THR A 35 15.18 -17.10 -18.21
C THR A 35 14.35 -16.90 -16.95
N VAL A 36 14.25 -17.92 -16.11
CA VAL A 36 13.63 -17.78 -14.79
C VAL A 36 14.57 -16.92 -13.95
N VAL A 37 14.05 -15.82 -13.43
CA VAL A 37 14.83 -14.92 -12.58
C VAL A 37 14.08 -14.68 -11.29
N ALA A 38 14.83 -14.62 -10.21
CA ALA A 38 14.33 -14.26 -8.90
C ALA A 38 15.40 -13.43 -8.17
N GLY A 39 14.93 -12.46 -7.42
CA GLY A 39 15.73 -11.61 -6.56
C GLY A 39 14.83 -10.65 -5.81
N ILE A 40 15.05 -10.51 -4.50
CA ILE A 40 14.21 -9.66 -3.64
C ILE A 40 14.33 -8.19 -4.08
N ASP A 41 15.55 -7.67 -4.24
CA ASP A 41 15.71 -6.25 -4.55
C ASP A 41 15.39 -5.91 -6.01
N ALA A 42 14.26 -5.22 -6.23
CA ALA A 42 13.85 -4.72 -7.55
C ALA A 42 14.91 -3.87 -8.25
N LYS A 43 15.82 -3.20 -7.53
CA LYS A 43 16.90 -2.41 -8.13
C LYS A 43 17.87 -3.26 -8.94
N THR A 44 17.98 -4.56 -8.64
CA THR A 44 18.79 -5.51 -9.42
C THR A 44 18.15 -5.86 -10.77
N GLY A 45 16.89 -5.50 -10.99
CA GLY A 45 16.11 -5.91 -12.16
C GLY A 45 15.66 -7.37 -12.14
N ARG A 46 15.96 -8.12 -11.07
CA ARG A 46 15.72 -9.58 -10.97
C ARG A 46 14.43 -9.95 -10.25
N ASN A 47 13.74 -8.99 -9.62
CA ASN A 47 12.42 -9.22 -9.01
C ASN A 47 11.35 -9.38 -10.09
N LYS A 48 10.88 -10.62 -10.34
CA LYS A 48 9.95 -10.97 -11.42
C LYS A 48 8.88 -11.97 -11.00
N PRO A 49 8.21 -11.79 -9.85
CA PRO A 49 7.28 -12.80 -9.32
C PRO A 49 6.10 -13.05 -10.26
N GLU A 50 5.38 -11.99 -10.64
CA GLU A 50 4.20 -12.11 -11.50
C GLU A 50 4.59 -12.55 -12.90
N SER A 51 5.77 -12.12 -13.36
CA SER A 51 6.31 -12.47 -14.65
C SER A 51 6.66 -13.95 -14.73
N ASN A 52 7.20 -14.54 -13.66
CA ASN A 52 7.40 -15.97 -13.56
C ASN A 52 6.04 -16.70 -13.61
N ILE A 53 5.07 -16.25 -12.82
CA ILE A 53 3.74 -16.87 -12.72
C ILE A 53 2.98 -16.85 -14.06
N TRP A 54 2.83 -15.69 -14.72
CA TRP A 54 2.03 -15.63 -15.95
C TRP A 54 2.64 -16.48 -17.07
N ASN A 55 3.97 -16.62 -17.09
CA ASN A 55 4.69 -17.36 -18.13
C ASN A 55 4.59 -18.86 -17.86
N GLY A 56 4.73 -19.27 -16.59
CA GLY A 56 4.47 -20.65 -16.17
C GLY A 56 3.02 -21.05 -16.44
N CYS A 57 2.06 -20.16 -16.16
CA CYS A 57 0.65 -20.39 -16.44
C CYS A 57 0.33 -20.53 -17.94
N LEU A 58 1.03 -19.79 -18.81
CA LEU A 58 0.93 -19.98 -20.26
C LEU A 58 1.40 -21.37 -20.68
N LEU A 59 2.59 -21.78 -20.23
CA LEU A 59 3.17 -23.08 -20.57
C LEU A 59 2.30 -24.25 -20.08
N PHE A 60 1.81 -24.20 -18.83
CA PHE A 60 0.86 -25.17 -18.31
C PHE A 60 -0.41 -25.23 -19.18
N ARG A 61 -0.96 -24.07 -19.53
CA ARG A 61 -2.18 -24.02 -20.33
C ARG A 61 -1.98 -24.64 -21.71
N THR A 62 -0.85 -24.37 -22.36
CA THR A 62 -0.52 -24.97 -23.66
C THR A 62 -0.36 -26.48 -23.56
N ALA A 63 0.40 -26.97 -22.57
CA ALA A 63 0.61 -28.41 -22.35
C ALA A 63 -0.69 -29.15 -22.00
N MET A 64 -1.60 -28.49 -21.27
CA MET A 64 -2.94 -28.99 -20.97
C MET A 64 -3.84 -29.01 -22.22
N MET A 65 -3.83 -27.94 -23.03
CA MET A 65 -4.71 -27.82 -24.19
C MET A 65 -4.28 -28.71 -25.37
N TYR A 66 -2.99 -28.98 -25.50
CA TYR A 66 -2.43 -29.75 -26.61
C TYR A 66 -1.52 -30.87 -26.09
N PRO A 67 -2.11 -31.99 -25.60
CA PRO A 67 -1.35 -33.13 -25.09
C PRO A 67 -0.42 -33.78 -26.13
N ASP A 68 -0.68 -33.54 -27.42
CA ASP A 68 0.11 -34.00 -28.56
C ASP A 68 1.23 -33.03 -28.96
N ALA A 69 1.44 -31.94 -28.21
CA ALA A 69 2.53 -31.02 -28.48
C ALA A 69 3.89 -31.71 -28.31
N PRO A 70 4.85 -31.57 -29.26
CA PRO A 70 6.11 -32.30 -29.20
C PRO A 70 6.96 -31.95 -27.98
N ASP A 71 6.91 -30.69 -27.53
CA ASP A 71 7.67 -30.19 -26.38
C ASP A 71 6.84 -30.17 -25.08
N ARG A 72 5.73 -30.92 -25.00
CA ARG A 72 4.78 -30.85 -23.87
C ARG A 72 5.47 -31.01 -22.51
N ASP A 73 6.29 -32.03 -22.34
CA ASP A 73 6.90 -32.32 -21.03
C ASP A 73 7.94 -31.27 -20.65
N LEU A 74 8.64 -30.70 -21.64
CA LEU A 74 9.53 -29.56 -21.46
C LEU A 74 8.75 -28.30 -21.04
N TYR A 75 7.57 -28.08 -21.61
CA TYR A 75 6.67 -27.01 -21.15
C TYR A 75 6.28 -27.22 -19.69
N LEU A 76 5.91 -28.43 -19.28
CA LEU A 76 5.53 -28.73 -17.89
C LEU A 76 6.70 -28.53 -16.91
N GLU A 77 7.90 -29.01 -17.26
CA GLU A 77 9.09 -28.83 -16.43
C GLU A 77 9.43 -27.33 -16.25
N LYS A 78 9.46 -26.58 -17.35
CA LYS A 78 9.72 -25.14 -17.32
C LYS A 78 8.60 -24.38 -16.59
N ALA A 79 7.35 -24.82 -16.72
CA ALA A 79 6.22 -24.22 -16.04
C ALA A 79 6.32 -24.40 -14.53
N ASN A 80 6.66 -25.59 -14.03
CA ASN A 80 6.93 -25.84 -12.61
C ASN A 80 8.05 -24.91 -12.10
N LEU A 81 9.18 -24.86 -12.82
CA LEU A 81 10.30 -23.98 -12.45
C LEU A 81 9.88 -22.52 -12.35
N LEU A 82 9.07 -22.03 -13.29
CA LEU A 82 8.56 -20.66 -13.27
C LEU A 82 7.60 -20.42 -12.08
N VAL A 83 6.55 -21.23 -11.91
CA VAL A 83 5.54 -20.95 -10.87
C VAL A 83 6.08 -21.09 -9.44
N LEU A 84 6.98 -22.06 -9.20
CA LEU A 84 7.61 -22.24 -7.88
C LEU A 84 8.52 -21.07 -7.51
N ASN A 85 9.10 -20.38 -8.49
CA ASN A 85 9.88 -19.15 -8.29
C ASN A 85 9.01 -17.89 -8.40
N GLY A 86 7.69 -18.02 -8.41
CA GLY A 86 6.75 -16.90 -8.41
C GLY A 86 6.67 -16.24 -7.03
N ILE A 87 6.26 -17.03 -6.03
CA ILE A 87 6.12 -16.59 -4.62
C ILE A 87 7.24 -17.21 -3.76
N SER A 88 8.45 -17.35 -4.32
CA SER A 88 9.57 -17.97 -3.61
C SER A 88 10.15 -17.07 -2.52
N ILE A 89 10.52 -17.69 -1.40
CA ILE A 89 11.14 -17.06 -0.21
C ILE A 89 12.55 -17.62 0.03
N PRO A 90 13.40 -16.98 0.86
CA PRO A 90 14.74 -17.48 1.14
C PRO A 90 14.79 -18.91 1.69
N ALA A 91 13.89 -19.28 2.60
CA ALA A 91 13.85 -20.64 3.17
C ALA A 91 13.61 -21.76 2.13
N ASP A 92 13.02 -21.47 0.97
CA ASP A 92 12.80 -22.44 -0.10
C ASP A 92 14.13 -23.03 -0.63
N ALA A 93 15.25 -22.34 -0.44
CA ALA A 93 16.59 -22.80 -0.87
C ALA A 93 17.05 -24.08 -0.14
N ASP A 94 16.50 -24.35 1.04
CA ASP A 94 16.86 -25.50 1.88
C ASP A 94 15.70 -26.50 2.04
N ASP A 95 14.57 -26.27 1.37
CA ASP A 95 13.37 -27.09 1.50
C ASP A 95 13.44 -28.38 0.66
N MET A 96 13.24 -29.51 1.35
CA MET A 96 13.33 -30.85 0.79
C MET A 96 11.96 -31.43 0.37
N GLN A 97 10.87 -30.67 0.47
CA GLN A 97 9.55 -31.08 0.01
C GLN A 97 9.60 -31.45 -1.48
N LEU A 98 9.08 -32.63 -1.82
CA LEU A 98 9.00 -33.09 -3.21
C LEU A 98 7.78 -32.47 -3.90
N ILE A 99 8.03 -31.73 -4.99
CA ILE A 99 7.01 -31.16 -5.86
C ILE A 99 7.36 -31.53 -7.29
N ALA A 100 6.40 -32.13 -8.01
CA ALA A 100 6.59 -32.56 -9.41
C ALA A 100 7.88 -33.40 -9.63
N GLY A 101 8.23 -34.25 -8.66
CA GLY A 101 9.34 -35.21 -8.76
C GLY A 101 10.74 -34.67 -8.40
N LYS A 102 10.87 -33.39 -8.01
CA LYS A 102 12.13 -32.84 -7.46
C LYS A 102 11.87 -32.12 -6.15
N THR A 103 12.90 -31.94 -5.33
CA THR A 103 12.81 -31.14 -4.11
C THR A 103 12.59 -29.66 -4.44
N LEU A 104 11.94 -28.91 -3.55
CA LEU A 104 11.77 -27.46 -3.74
C LEU A 104 13.12 -26.75 -3.88
N ARG A 105 14.13 -27.18 -3.12
CA ARG A 105 15.53 -26.77 -3.27
C ARG A 105 16.07 -26.93 -4.70
N GLU A 106 15.77 -28.04 -5.38
CA GLU A 106 16.20 -28.25 -6.77
C GLU A 106 15.46 -27.34 -7.76
N TRP A 107 14.24 -26.91 -7.44
CA TRP A 107 13.51 -25.92 -8.23
C TRP A 107 13.92 -24.47 -7.92
N HIS A 108 14.53 -24.21 -6.77
CA HIS A 108 14.78 -22.86 -6.28
C HIS A 108 15.88 -22.14 -7.08
N VAL A 109 15.50 -21.07 -7.78
CA VAL A 109 16.42 -20.17 -8.51
C VAL A 109 16.81 -18.98 -7.64
N GLY A 110 15.93 -18.58 -6.73
CA GLY A 110 16.11 -17.46 -5.81
C GLY A 110 14.77 -17.02 -5.23
N ALA A 111 14.81 -16.10 -4.27
CA ALA A 111 13.62 -15.53 -3.64
C ALA A 111 13.15 -14.27 -4.36
N ASN A 112 11.86 -14.19 -4.70
CA ASN A 112 11.21 -12.95 -5.14
C ASN A 112 10.52 -12.20 -3.99
N PHE A 113 10.23 -12.91 -2.90
CA PHE A 113 9.63 -12.37 -1.69
C PHE A 113 10.63 -12.44 -0.54
N THR A 114 10.46 -11.59 0.46
CA THR A 114 11.16 -11.74 1.73
C THR A 114 10.62 -12.94 2.50
N GLU A 115 11.31 -13.35 3.57
CA GLU A 115 10.87 -14.44 4.45
C GLU A 115 9.44 -14.25 4.97
N ASN A 116 9.02 -13.00 5.19
CA ASN A 116 7.69 -12.65 5.68
C ASN A 116 6.72 -12.26 4.56
N TYR A 117 6.96 -12.70 3.32
CA TYR A 117 6.13 -12.44 2.16
C TYR A 117 6.01 -10.95 1.79
N GLY A 118 6.98 -10.12 2.19
CA GLY A 118 7.14 -8.77 1.68
C GLY A 118 7.61 -8.80 0.22
N LEU A 119 7.06 -7.93 -0.63
CA LEU A 119 7.38 -7.87 -2.05
C LEU A 119 7.96 -6.51 -2.42
N ASN A 120 9.26 -6.48 -2.73
CA ASN A 120 9.89 -5.30 -3.29
C ASN A 120 9.79 -5.34 -4.82
N HIS A 121 8.74 -4.72 -5.38
CA HIS A 121 8.54 -4.67 -6.82
C HIS A 121 8.33 -3.22 -7.25
N HIS A 122 9.07 -2.77 -8.27
CA HIS A 122 9.26 -1.34 -8.61
C HIS A 122 9.95 -0.50 -7.50
N GLY A 123 10.68 -1.14 -6.59
CA GLY A 123 11.54 -0.45 -5.61
C GLY A 123 10.84 -0.01 -4.32
N TYR A 124 9.66 -0.55 -4.02
CA TYR A 124 8.91 -0.34 -2.79
C TYR A 124 8.09 -1.58 -2.40
N LEU A 125 7.55 -1.59 -1.17
CA LEU A 125 6.63 -2.62 -0.69
C LEU A 125 5.34 -2.63 -1.52
N ASN A 126 5.28 -3.51 -2.51
CA ASN A 126 4.25 -3.48 -3.53
C ASN A 126 3.14 -4.48 -3.26
N PHE A 127 2.16 -4.04 -2.48
CA PHE A 127 0.99 -4.86 -2.15
C PHE A 127 0.15 -5.22 -3.36
N GLY A 128 0.04 -4.30 -4.32
CA GLY A 128 -0.75 -4.51 -5.53
C GLY A 128 -0.23 -5.69 -6.35
N TYR A 129 1.08 -5.86 -6.46
CA TYR A 129 1.66 -6.97 -7.21
C TYR A 129 1.58 -8.33 -6.51
N MET A 130 1.42 -8.36 -5.17
CA MET A 130 1.06 -9.59 -4.46
C MET A 130 -0.28 -10.13 -4.97
N VAL A 131 -1.26 -9.23 -5.16
CA VAL A 131 -2.56 -9.57 -5.75
C VAL A 131 -2.42 -10.01 -7.21
N ILE A 132 -1.54 -9.37 -7.99
CA ILE A 132 -1.31 -9.79 -9.38
C ILE A 132 -0.75 -11.22 -9.44
N CYS A 133 0.12 -11.62 -8.51
CA CYS A 133 0.58 -13.00 -8.41
C CYS A 133 -0.58 -13.97 -8.20
N LEU A 134 -1.42 -13.74 -7.17
CA LEU A 134 -2.55 -14.61 -6.87
C LEU A 134 -3.65 -14.61 -7.95
N SER A 135 -3.89 -13.49 -8.60
CA SER A 135 -4.91 -13.40 -9.66
C SER A 135 -4.50 -14.18 -10.92
N ASN A 136 -3.22 -14.22 -11.28
CA ASN A 136 -2.75 -15.06 -12.39
C ASN A 136 -2.83 -16.55 -12.04
N ILE A 137 -2.55 -16.91 -10.79
CA ILE A 137 -2.79 -18.26 -10.24
C ILE A 137 -4.28 -18.62 -10.37
N ALA A 138 -5.18 -17.72 -9.97
CA ALA A 138 -6.63 -17.90 -10.11
C ALA A 138 -7.05 -18.14 -11.57
N MET A 139 -6.48 -17.38 -12.52
CA MET A 139 -6.77 -17.56 -13.94
C MET A 139 -6.38 -18.94 -14.46
N LEU A 140 -5.25 -19.52 -14.03
CA LEU A 140 -4.90 -20.89 -14.41
C LEU A 140 -5.80 -21.91 -13.70
N HIS A 141 -6.07 -21.71 -12.41
CA HIS A 141 -6.98 -22.54 -11.64
C HIS A 141 -8.34 -22.69 -12.34
N PHE A 142 -8.98 -21.59 -12.73
CA PHE A 142 -10.26 -21.65 -13.43
C PHE A 142 -10.14 -22.15 -14.88
N SER A 143 -9.00 -21.95 -15.56
CA SER A 143 -8.71 -22.62 -16.84
C SER A 143 -8.71 -24.15 -16.70
N CYS A 144 -8.11 -24.70 -15.64
CA CYS A 144 -8.12 -26.14 -15.35
C CYS A 144 -9.53 -26.63 -14.98
N ARG A 145 -10.24 -25.90 -14.10
CA ARG A 145 -11.63 -26.21 -13.73
C ARG A 145 -12.56 -26.28 -14.95
N SER A 146 -12.41 -25.36 -15.89
CA SER A 146 -13.22 -25.34 -17.13
C SER A 146 -13.07 -26.58 -18.01
N ARG A 147 -11.98 -27.33 -17.84
CA ARG A 147 -11.63 -28.53 -18.60
C ARG A 147 -11.80 -29.82 -17.80
N GLY A 148 -12.24 -29.73 -16.53
CA GLY A 148 -12.36 -30.89 -15.66
C GLY A 148 -11.03 -31.55 -15.34
N VAL A 149 -9.93 -30.79 -15.33
CA VAL A 149 -8.59 -31.29 -14.95
C VAL A 149 -8.13 -30.66 -13.66
N ASP A 150 -7.31 -31.39 -12.91
CA ASP A 150 -6.68 -30.86 -11.71
C ASP A 150 -5.56 -29.90 -12.08
N ALA A 151 -5.52 -28.76 -11.39
CA ALA A 151 -4.40 -27.84 -11.50
C ALA A 151 -3.16 -28.44 -10.82
N PRO A 152 -1.94 -28.19 -11.34
CA PRO A 152 -0.72 -28.73 -10.77
C PRO A 152 -0.49 -28.21 -9.35
N GLU A 153 0.02 -29.05 -8.45
CA GLU A 153 0.26 -28.68 -7.05
C GLU A 153 1.20 -27.47 -6.92
N ALA A 154 2.24 -27.42 -7.76
CA ALA A 154 3.20 -26.32 -7.83
C ALA A 154 2.56 -24.94 -8.04
N LEU A 155 1.36 -24.88 -8.64
CA LEU A 155 0.62 -23.63 -8.85
C LEU A 155 0.25 -22.95 -7.52
N TYR A 156 0.07 -23.73 -6.47
CA TYR A 156 -0.44 -23.26 -5.18
C TYR A 156 0.66 -23.01 -4.14
N HIS A 157 1.92 -23.12 -4.54
CA HIS A 157 3.07 -22.86 -3.67
C HIS A 157 2.97 -21.47 -3.04
N HIS A 158 3.05 -21.42 -1.70
CA HIS A 158 2.92 -20.22 -0.86
C HIS A 158 1.63 -19.38 -1.01
N VAL A 159 0.57 -19.91 -1.66
CA VAL A 159 -0.69 -19.17 -1.85
C VAL A 159 -1.40 -18.87 -0.52
N PRO A 160 -1.61 -19.82 0.41
CA PRO A 160 -2.27 -19.55 1.69
C PRO A 160 -1.53 -18.51 2.53
N GLU A 161 -0.20 -18.55 2.54
CA GLU A 161 0.67 -17.68 3.31
C GLU A 161 0.64 -16.25 2.77
N LEU A 162 0.74 -16.07 1.45
CA LEU A 162 0.58 -14.76 0.83
C LEU A 162 -0.85 -14.22 1.00
N TRP A 163 -1.86 -15.08 0.86
CA TRP A 163 -3.25 -14.69 1.09
C TRP A 163 -3.49 -14.19 2.51
N ARG A 164 -2.85 -14.79 3.52
CA ARG A 164 -2.94 -14.36 4.91
C ARG A 164 -2.59 -12.88 5.07
N LEU A 165 -1.51 -12.45 4.43
CA LEU A 165 -1.08 -11.05 4.43
C LEU A 165 -2.05 -10.18 3.63
N ILE A 166 -2.47 -10.63 2.43
CA ILE A 166 -3.48 -9.96 1.59
C ILE A 166 -4.77 -9.68 2.35
N LYS A 167 -5.34 -10.68 3.01
CA LYS A 167 -6.58 -10.55 3.77
C LYS A 167 -6.42 -9.62 4.97
N LEU A 168 -5.29 -9.70 5.67
CA LEU A 168 -5.01 -8.80 6.80
C LEU A 168 -4.96 -7.32 6.36
N CYS A 169 -4.44 -7.06 5.16
CA CYS A 169 -4.42 -5.74 4.53
C CYS A 169 -5.59 -5.55 3.53
N THR A 170 -6.75 -6.11 3.82
CA THR A 170 -8.01 -5.82 3.11
C THR A 170 -9.04 -5.34 4.13
N PHE A 171 -9.75 -4.27 3.80
CA PHE A 171 -10.89 -3.78 4.59
C PHE A 171 -12.11 -4.67 4.39
N ASP A 172 -13.07 -4.61 5.31
CA ASP A 172 -14.26 -5.49 5.27
C ASP A 172 -15.15 -5.24 4.04
N ASP A 173 -15.01 -4.08 3.39
CA ASP A 173 -15.66 -3.75 2.11
C ASP A 173 -14.86 -4.24 0.88
N GLY A 174 -13.83 -5.07 1.06
CA GLY A 174 -13.00 -5.62 -0.01
C GLY A 174 -11.95 -4.69 -0.59
N ARG A 175 -11.84 -3.45 -0.10
CA ARG A 175 -10.80 -2.53 -0.56
C ARG A 175 -9.44 -2.88 0.05
N LEU A 176 -8.40 -2.83 -0.77
CA LEU A 176 -7.02 -3.06 -0.34
C LEU A 176 -6.51 -1.91 0.53
N TRP A 177 -5.98 -2.26 1.69
CA TRP A 177 -5.15 -1.38 2.52
C TRP A 177 -3.69 -1.47 2.06
N ARG A 178 -3.31 -0.57 1.14
CA ARG A 178 -1.98 -0.58 0.51
C ARG A 178 -0.95 0.08 1.41
N ILE A 179 -0.48 -0.64 2.43
CA ILE A 179 0.45 -0.11 3.45
C ILE A 179 1.76 0.46 2.88
N GLY A 180 2.29 -0.13 1.81
CA GLY A 180 3.46 0.38 1.10
C GLY A 180 3.16 1.43 0.02
N GLY A 181 1.89 1.81 -0.12
CA GLY A 181 1.37 2.66 -1.19
C GLY A 181 1.30 1.97 -2.56
N ASP A 182 1.01 2.78 -3.58
CA ASP A 182 1.12 2.41 -5.00
C ASP A 182 1.57 3.64 -5.79
N THR A 183 2.26 3.39 -6.88
CA THR A 183 2.67 4.37 -7.87
C THR A 183 1.62 4.60 -8.96
N ARG A 184 0.54 3.82 -8.96
CA ARG A 184 -0.52 3.82 -9.98
C ARG A 184 -1.82 4.45 -9.51
N VAL A 185 -2.78 4.46 -10.44
CA VAL A 185 -4.15 4.93 -10.23
C VAL A 185 -4.80 4.24 -9.05
N ARG A 186 -5.32 5.05 -8.11
CA ARG A 186 -5.99 4.57 -6.90
C ARG A 186 -7.20 3.73 -7.28
N TYR A 187 -7.31 2.56 -6.63
CA TYR A 187 -8.45 1.65 -6.69
C TYR A 187 -8.82 1.17 -8.11
N CYS A 188 -7.81 1.00 -8.97
CA CYS A 188 -7.91 0.34 -10.26
C CYS A 188 -6.98 -0.89 -10.30
N TYR A 189 -6.73 -1.46 -11.48
CA TYR A 189 -5.79 -2.56 -11.78
C TYR A 189 -5.66 -3.58 -10.64
N CYS A 190 -4.66 -3.48 -9.76
CA CYS A 190 -4.47 -4.47 -8.69
C CYS A 190 -5.69 -4.62 -7.75
N GLN A 191 -6.51 -3.57 -7.55
CA GLN A 191 -7.76 -3.68 -6.80
C GLN A 191 -8.82 -4.47 -7.57
N ASP A 192 -8.99 -4.18 -8.87
CA ASP A 192 -9.96 -4.89 -9.72
C ASP A 192 -9.63 -6.39 -9.79
N TYR A 193 -8.35 -6.73 -9.81
CA TYR A 193 -7.85 -8.11 -9.83
C TYR A 193 -7.95 -8.83 -8.46
N MET A 194 -8.56 -8.23 -7.42
CA MET A 194 -8.95 -8.97 -6.22
C MET A 194 -10.14 -9.91 -6.47
N ILE A 195 -11.03 -9.59 -7.41
CA ILE A 195 -12.18 -10.44 -7.79
C ILE A 195 -11.73 -11.89 -8.08
N PRO A 196 -10.80 -12.15 -9.01
CA PRO A 196 -10.34 -13.51 -9.28
C PRO A 196 -9.68 -14.18 -8.05
N VAL A 197 -9.02 -13.41 -7.19
CA VAL A 197 -8.40 -13.93 -5.96
C VAL A 197 -9.46 -14.38 -4.95
N PHE A 198 -10.48 -13.57 -4.70
CA PHE A 198 -11.59 -13.93 -3.80
C PHE A 198 -12.26 -15.24 -4.24
N LEU A 199 -12.47 -15.40 -5.55
CA LEU A 199 -13.05 -16.62 -6.12
C LEU A 199 -12.11 -17.83 -6.01
N LEU A 200 -10.80 -17.65 -6.21
CA LEU A 200 -9.81 -18.71 -6.00
C LEU A 200 -9.84 -19.19 -4.55
N MET A 201 -9.78 -18.27 -3.59
CA MET A 201 -9.75 -18.62 -2.18
C MET A 201 -11.03 -19.35 -1.74
N LYS A 202 -12.17 -18.94 -2.30
CA LYS A 202 -13.45 -19.62 -2.10
C LYS A 202 -13.48 -21.03 -2.72
N ASP A 203 -13.14 -21.17 -4.00
CA ASP A 203 -13.24 -22.47 -4.72
C ASP A 203 -12.20 -23.49 -4.23
N ARG A 204 -10.95 -23.06 -4.06
CA ARG A 204 -9.84 -23.96 -3.72
C ARG A 204 -9.74 -24.28 -2.23
N TYR A 205 -9.98 -23.31 -1.35
CA TYR A 205 -9.69 -23.39 0.09
C TYR A 205 -10.94 -23.27 0.98
N GLY A 206 -12.11 -22.97 0.41
CA GLY A 206 -13.36 -22.81 1.17
C GLY A 206 -13.41 -21.53 2.02
N GLU A 207 -12.55 -20.55 1.73
CA GLU A 207 -12.48 -19.31 2.50
C GLU A 207 -13.74 -18.45 2.27
N ASN A 208 -14.27 -17.84 3.33
CA ASN A 208 -15.37 -16.89 3.19
C ASN A 208 -14.85 -15.53 2.70
N THR A 209 -15.04 -15.26 1.42
CA THR A 209 -14.68 -14.00 0.75
C THR A 209 -15.87 -13.26 0.17
N ALA A 210 -17.11 -13.72 0.44
CA ALA A 210 -18.32 -13.21 -0.18
C ALA A 210 -18.54 -11.72 0.14
N ASP A 211 -18.42 -11.34 1.41
CA ASP A 211 -18.65 -9.96 1.85
C ASP A 211 -17.58 -9.01 1.29
N LEU A 212 -16.32 -9.46 1.21
CA LEU A 212 -15.23 -8.69 0.60
C LEU A 212 -15.52 -8.41 -0.88
N GLU A 213 -15.92 -9.45 -1.62
CA GLU A 213 -16.21 -9.32 -3.03
C GLU A 213 -17.46 -8.46 -3.28
N GLU A 214 -18.53 -8.65 -2.51
CA GLU A 214 -19.75 -7.84 -2.59
C GLU A 214 -19.48 -6.36 -2.25
N GLY A 215 -18.71 -6.11 -1.20
CA GLY A 215 -18.29 -4.76 -0.80
C GLY A 215 -17.53 -4.05 -1.93
N TRP A 216 -16.61 -4.75 -2.60
CA TRP A 216 -15.86 -4.16 -3.71
C TRP A 216 -16.77 -3.89 -4.91
N LEU A 217 -17.67 -4.82 -5.26
CA LEU A 217 -18.63 -4.63 -6.35
C LEU A 217 -19.56 -3.44 -6.11
N LYS A 218 -20.01 -3.20 -4.87
CA LYS A 218 -20.80 -2.01 -4.52
C LYS A 218 -20.04 -0.70 -4.77
N GLN A 219 -18.72 -0.69 -4.57
CA GLN A 219 -17.90 0.48 -4.86
C GLN A 219 -17.74 0.71 -6.37
N VAL A 220 -17.59 -0.37 -7.14
CA VAL A 220 -17.55 -0.30 -8.62
C VAL A 220 -18.88 0.20 -9.17
N ASP A 221 -19.99 -0.31 -8.67
CA ASP A 221 -21.35 0.12 -9.05
C ASP A 221 -21.58 1.60 -8.72
N LYS A 222 -21.17 2.04 -7.51
CA LYS A 222 -21.22 3.46 -7.12
C LYS A 222 -20.42 4.35 -8.06
N GLU A 223 -19.22 3.93 -8.47
CA GLU A 223 -18.38 4.72 -9.39
C GLU A 223 -19.00 4.80 -10.79
N GLN A 224 -19.45 3.66 -11.33
CA GLN A 224 -20.09 3.59 -12.64
C GLN A 224 -21.42 4.35 -12.69
N GLY A 225 -22.24 4.27 -11.64
CA GLY A 225 -23.53 4.96 -11.54
C GLY A 225 -23.40 6.49 -11.59
N GLY A 226 -22.22 7.03 -11.30
CA GLY A 226 -21.91 8.46 -11.46
C GLY A 226 -21.59 8.90 -12.89
N ASN A 227 -21.52 7.97 -13.86
CA ASN A 227 -21.10 8.25 -15.24
C ASN A 227 -22.26 8.03 -16.24
N PRO A 228 -22.84 9.09 -16.82
CA PRO A 228 -23.98 8.97 -17.74
C PRO A 228 -23.70 8.17 -19.03
N ASP A 229 -22.44 8.03 -19.43
CA ASP A 229 -22.03 7.27 -20.61
C ASP A 229 -21.79 5.77 -20.31
N GLY A 230 -22.01 5.34 -19.07
CA GLY A 230 -21.81 3.96 -18.62
C GLY A 230 -20.35 3.57 -18.41
N SER A 231 -19.39 4.49 -18.56
CA SER A 231 -17.99 4.23 -18.23
C SER A 231 -17.82 3.91 -16.74
N PHE A 232 -16.84 3.07 -16.41
CA PHE A 232 -16.63 2.67 -15.01
C PHE A 232 -15.91 3.75 -14.19
N LEU A 233 -14.96 4.45 -14.80
CA LEU A 233 -14.08 5.42 -14.13
C LEU A 233 -14.45 6.85 -14.49
N GLY A 234 -14.83 7.07 -15.76
CA GLY A 234 -15.46 8.28 -16.29
C GLY A 234 -14.96 9.59 -15.68
N ASN A 235 -15.82 10.23 -14.89
CA ASN A 235 -15.58 11.55 -14.31
C ASN A 235 -14.37 11.60 -13.35
N ARG A 236 -14.05 10.51 -12.65
CA ARG A 236 -12.91 10.52 -11.71
C ARG A 236 -11.58 10.68 -12.43
N LEU A 237 -11.44 10.05 -13.59
CA LEU A 237 -10.20 9.99 -14.37
C LEU A 237 -10.28 10.80 -15.67
N CYS A 238 -11.11 11.85 -15.70
CA CYS A 238 -11.28 12.69 -16.90
C CYS A 238 -9.97 13.38 -17.33
N GLU A 239 -9.20 13.93 -16.38
CA GLU A 239 -7.90 14.54 -16.68
C GLU A 239 -6.89 13.50 -17.21
N LEU A 240 -6.91 12.27 -16.67
CA LEU A 240 -6.08 11.18 -17.19
C LEU A 240 -6.49 10.78 -18.62
N LYS A 241 -7.79 10.81 -18.94
CA LYS A 241 -8.27 10.57 -20.30
C LYS A 241 -7.77 11.62 -21.29
N GLU A 242 -7.65 12.87 -20.85
CA GLU A 242 -7.06 13.96 -21.64
C GLU A 242 -5.55 13.78 -21.81
N ALA A 243 -4.83 13.47 -20.74
CA ALA A 243 -3.38 13.27 -20.74
C ALA A 243 -2.94 12.00 -21.49
N SER A 244 -3.68 10.89 -21.33
CA SER A 244 -3.36 9.59 -21.92
C SER A 244 -4.62 8.74 -22.12
N ARG A 245 -5.24 8.87 -23.29
CA ARG A 245 -6.38 8.03 -23.70
C ARG A 245 -6.06 6.53 -23.64
N VAL A 246 -4.83 6.15 -24.02
CA VAL A 246 -4.39 4.74 -24.01
C VAL A 246 -4.43 4.19 -22.59
N TYR A 247 -3.90 4.93 -21.62
CA TYR A 247 -3.87 4.41 -20.25
C TYR A 247 -5.26 4.42 -19.62
N TYR A 248 -6.05 5.47 -19.86
CA TYR A 248 -7.45 5.50 -19.41
C TYR A 248 -8.26 4.28 -19.92
N TYR A 249 -8.23 3.99 -21.22
CA TYR A 249 -8.98 2.86 -21.78
C TYR A 249 -8.43 1.50 -21.34
N ARG A 250 -7.13 1.41 -21.03
CA ARG A 250 -6.60 0.21 -20.37
C ARG A 250 -7.28 -0.03 -19.02
N LEU A 251 -7.43 1.01 -18.20
CA LEU A 251 -8.03 0.86 -16.86
C LEU A 251 -9.52 0.50 -16.93
N GLU A 252 -10.27 1.13 -17.85
CA GLU A 252 -11.65 0.74 -18.16
C GLU A 252 -11.72 -0.74 -18.59
N GLY A 253 -10.79 -1.17 -19.45
CA GLY A 253 -10.70 -2.55 -19.92
C GLY A 253 -10.31 -3.56 -18.84
N ASP A 254 -9.37 -3.21 -17.95
CA ASP A 254 -8.95 -4.04 -16.82
C ASP A 254 -10.12 -4.32 -15.87
N ARG A 255 -10.92 -3.31 -15.57
CA ARG A 255 -12.13 -3.46 -14.76
C ARG A 255 -13.21 -4.29 -15.47
N ALA A 256 -13.47 -4.02 -16.74
CA ALA A 256 -14.41 -4.82 -17.54
C ALA A 256 -13.98 -6.31 -17.60
N ALA A 257 -12.68 -6.57 -17.77
CA ALA A 257 -12.14 -7.92 -17.87
C ALA A 257 -12.30 -8.70 -16.56
N THR A 258 -12.00 -8.10 -15.42
CA THR A 258 -12.11 -8.75 -14.10
C THR A 258 -13.56 -8.97 -13.67
N LEU A 259 -14.46 -8.02 -13.94
CA LEU A 259 -15.90 -8.21 -13.76
C LEU A 259 -16.42 -9.36 -14.63
N SER A 260 -15.97 -9.44 -15.89
CA SER A 260 -16.32 -10.54 -16.79
C SER A 260 -15.83 -11.90 -16.28
N MET A 261 -14.59 -11.99 -15.76
CA MET A 261 -14.08 -13.20 -15.10
C MET A 261 -14.98 -13.59 -13.93
N GLY A 262 -15.27 -12.61 -13.06
CA GLY A 262 -16.09 -12.81 -11.88
C GLY A 262 -17.49 -13.35 -12.21
N ALA A 263 -18.19 -12.69 -13.14
CA ALA A 263 -19.52 -13.07 -13.57
C ALA A 263 -19.55 -14.47 -14.23
N TYR A 264 -18.54 -14.78 -15.07
CA TYR A 264 -18.44 -16.06 -15.75
C TYR A 264 -18.17 -17.22 -14.77
N TRP A 265 -17.16 -17.10 -13.92
CA TRP A 265 -16.76 -18.17 -13.00
C TRP A 265 -17.80 -18.39 -11.90
N ARG A 266 -18.48 -17.34 -11.42
CA ARG A 266 -19.60 -17.51 -10.49
C ARG A 266 -20.69 -18.40 -11.08
N ARG A 267 -21.13 -18.05 -12.28
CA ARG A 267 -22.22 -18.75 -12.98
C ARG A 267 -21.86 -20.20 -13.29
N LYS A 268 -20.60 -20.49 -13.64
CA LYS A 268 -20.18 -21.82 -14.08
C LYS A 268 -19.70 -22.74 -12.96
N TYR A 269 -19.03 -22.19 -11.94
CA TYR A 269 -18.26 -23.00 -10.98
C TYR A 269 -18.62 -22.76 -9.51
N ILE A 270 -19.28 -21.63 -9.16
CA ILE A 270 -19.44 -21.22 -7.75
C ILE A 270 -20.92 -21.14 -7.29
N ASN A 271 -21.90 -20.87 -8.18
CA ASN A 271 -23.34 -21.00 -7.87
C ASN A 271 -23.87 -22.38 -8.32
N SER A 272 -24.77 -23.11 -7.65
CA SER A 272 -25.46 -23.00 -6.34
C SER A 272 -26.06 -24.39 -6.02
N SER A 273 -25.48 -25.13 -5.06
CA SER A 273 -26.05 -26.34 -4.37
C SER A 273 -24.97 -27.27 -3.79
N VAL A 274 -23.71 -27.13 -4.21
CA VAL A 274 -22.63 -27.95 -3.66
C VAL A 274 -22.30 -27.40 -2.28
N ALA A 275 -22.49 -28.21 -1.24
CA ALA A 275 -22.10 -27.91 0.12
C ALA A 275 -20.72 -27.24 0.11
N THR A 276 -20.63 -26.04 0.69
CA THR A 276 -19.35 -25.37 0.90
C THR A 276 -18.43 -26.39 1.55
N LYS A 277 -17.33 -26.75 0.86
CA LYS A 277 -16.28 -27.56 1.49
C LYS A 277 -15.95 -26.87 2.82
N PRO A 278 -15.89 -27.60 3.95
CA PRO A 278 -15.44 -27.02 5.20
C PRO A 278 -14.13 -26.29 4.94
N ALA A 279 -14.05 -25.05 5.39
CA ALA A 279 -12.84 -24.25 5.20
C ALA A 279 -11.65 -25.06 5.71
N SER A 280 -10.71 -25.40 4.83
CA SER A 280 -9.49 -26.10 5.24
C SER A 280 -8.56 -25.17 6.03
N TYR A 281 -8.86 -23.87 6.00
CA TYR A 281 -8.04 -22.80 6.50
C TYR A 281 -8.89 -21.51 6.60
N SER A 282 -8.61 -20.65 7.59
CA SER A 282 -9.20 -19.31 7.71
C SER A 282 -8.12 -18.29 8.03
N SER A 283 -7.94 -17.30 7.17
CA SER A 283 -7.02 -16.19 7.44
C SER A 283 -7.64 -15.18 8.41
N PRO A 284 -6.86 -14.63 9.36
CA PRO A 284 -7.36 -13.61 10.28
C PRO A 284 -7.55 -12.26 9.57
N SER A 285 -8.55 -11.50 9.99
CA SER A 285 -8.80 -10.11 9.55
C SER A 285 -8.14 -9.06 10.45
N VAL A 286 -7.56 -9.51 11.57
CA VAL A 286 -6.84 -8.71 12.58
C VAL A 286 -5.51 -9.36 12.92
N GLY A 287 -4.55 -8.59 13.40
CA GLY A 287 -3.23 -9.05 13.79
C GLY A 287 -2.12 -8.09 13.37
N GLY A 288 -0.89 -8.55 13.61
CA GLY A 288 0.31 -7.78 13.33
C GLY A 288 1.18 -8.43 12.27
N TRP A 289 1.88 -7.60 11.50
CA TRP A 289 2.90 -8.03 10.55
C TRP A 289 4.10 -7.08 10.55
N GLN A 290 5.28 -7.59 10.20
CA GLN A 290 6.48 -6.79 9.97
C GLN A 290 7.34 -7.36 8.85
N ASP A 291 8.05 -6.47 8.16
CA ASP A 291 9.09 -6.84 7.23
C ASP A 291 10.31 -5.93 7.38
N ILE A 292 11.45 -6.55 7.68
CA ILE A 292 12.70 -5.85 7.98
C ILE A 292 13.26 -5.18 6.71
N PHE A 293 13.15 -5.83 5.55
CA PHE A 293 13.72 -5.33 4.31
C PHE A 293 13.12 -3.97 3.91
N HIS A 294 11.81 -3.80 4.07
CA HIS A 294 11.12 -2.55 3.74
C HIS A 294 11.04 -1.56 4.91
N GLY A 295 11.42 -1.96 6.13
CA GLY A 295 11.09 -1.21 7.34
C GLY A 295 9.58 -1.03 7.49
N ALA A 296 8.83 -2.13 7.30
CA ALA A 296 7.38 -2.13 7.33
C ALA A 296 6.86 -2.70 8.64
N LEU A 297 5.96 -1.96 9.29
CA LEU A 297 5.29 -2.33 10.53
C LEU A 297 3.80 -2.12 10.34
N MET A 298 3.00 -3.11 10.72
CA MET A 298 1.55 -3.01 10.65
C MET A 298 0.89 -3.72 11.84
N GLU A 299 -0.16 -3.12 12.36
CA GLU A 299 -1.07 -3.70 13.34
C GLU A 299 -2.52 -3.34 12.97
N LYS A 300 -3.38 -4.33 12.82
CA LYS A 300 -4.82 -4.16 12.61
C LYS A 300 -5.59 -4.83 13.72
N GLY A 301 -6.32 -4.07 14.53
CA GLY A 301 -7.29 -4.58 15.47
C GLY A 301 -8.74 -4.35 15.00
N PRO A 302 -9.73 -4.70 15.82
CA PRO A 302 -11.14 -4.50 15.50
C PRO A 302 -11.54 -3.04 15.23
N ARG A 303 -10.85 -2.07 15.87
CA ARG A 303 -11.17 -0.65 15.72
C ARG A 303 -10.19 0.08 14.81
N ARG A 304 -8.88 -0.22 14.88
CA ARG A 304 -7.84 0.55 14.20
C ARG A 304 -7.00 -0.32 13.26
N ALA A 305 -6.73 0.20 12.07
CA ALA A 305 -5.64 -0.22 11.19
C ALA A 305 -4.50 0.80 11.25
N ALA A 306 -3.33 0.40 11.77
CA ALA A 306 -2.14 1.24 11.89
C ALA A 306 -0.95 0.65 11.14
N SER A 307 -0.23 1.46 10.36
CA SER A 307 0.97 1.03 9.66
C SER A 307 2.00 2.14 9.49
N TRP A 308 3.27 1.76 9.39
CA TRP A 308 4.37 2.61 8.94
C TRP A 308 5.27 1.83 7.99
N VAL A 309 5.65 2.42 6.86
CA VAL A 309 6.55 1.80 5.88
C VAL A 309 7.62 2.79 5.43
N TRP A 310 8.88 2.50 5.75
CA TRP A 310 10.03 3.30 5.34
C TRP A 310 10.32 3.20 3.83
N MET A 311 10.19 2.01 3.24
CA MET A 311 10.37 1.79 1.80
C MET A 311 9.04 1.76 1.05
N ALA A 312 8.21 2.78 1.24
CA ALA A 312 6.95 2.96 0.51
C ALA A 312 7.16 3.55 -0.91
N ALA A 313 6.10 3.53 -1.72
CA ALA A 313 6.08 4.13 -3.05
C ALA A 313 6.43 5.62 -3.00
N GLN A 314 5.73 6.35 -2.12
CA GLN A 314 5.98 7.76 -1.80
C GLN A 314 6.41 7.81 -0.33
N ARG A 315 7.70 7.54 -0.12
CA ARG A 315 8.28 7.21 1.17
C ARG A 315 8.57 8.41 2.07
N PRO A 316 8.61 8.20 3.41
CA PRO A 316 7.93 7.10 4.11
C PRO A 316 6.41 7.34 4.11
N SER A 317 5.63 6.33 4.51
CA SER A 317 4.17 6.44 4.60
C SER A 317 3.64 5.84 5.89
N GLY A 318 2.85 6.62 6.62
CA GLY A 318 2.10 6.22 7.81
C GLY A 318 0.59 6.21 7.56
N MET A 319 -0.13 5.31 8.21
CA MET A 319 -1.60 5.32 8.22
C MET A 319 -2.10 4.93 9.61
N CYS A 320 -3.06 5.69 10.14
CA CYS A 320 -3.88 5.35 11.30
C CYS A 320 -5.34 5.56 10.91
N LEU A 321 -6.06 4.47 10.70
CA LEU A 321 -7.37 4.47 10.07
C LEU A 321 -8.36 3.66 10.92
N PRO A 322 -9.66 4.00 10.92
CA PRO A 322 -10.68 3.10 11.43
C PRO A 322 -10.72 1.83 10.58
N ALA A 323 -10.73 0.66 11.23
CA ALA A 323 -10.68 -0.63 10.57
C ALA A 323 -11.89 -0.90 9.65
N ALA A 324 -13.00 -0.18 9.84
CA ALA A 324 -14.22 -0.28 9.05
C ALA A 324 -14.37 0.83 7.98
N VAL A 325 -13.48 1.82 7.91
CA VAL A 325 -13.66 3.04 7.08
C VAL A 325 -12.56 3.14 6.04
N SER A 326 -12.67 2.31 4.99
CA SER A 326 -11.65 2.20 3.93
C SER A 326 -11.50 3.46 3.06
N ASN A 327 -12.48 4.36 3.07
CA ASN A 327 -12.48 5.58 2.24
C ASN A 327 -11.59 6.70 2.80
N LEU A 328 -10.96 6.51 3.95
CA LEU A 328 -9.95 7.41 4.51
C LEU A 328 -8.52 7.00 4.12
N ALA A 329 -8.33 5.85 3.49
CA ALA A 329 -7.00 5.37 3.13
C ALA A 329 -6.39 6.17 1.97
N GLU A 330 -5.35 6.95 2.26
CA GLU A 330 -4.40 7.44 1.26
C GLU A 330 -2.99 7.53 1.85
N TRP A 331 -1.99 7.16 1.03
CA TRP A 331 -0.63 6.88 1.49
C TRP A 331 0.41 7.96 1.17
N ARG A 332 0.16 8.86 0.21
CA ARG A 332 1.19 9.82 -0.26
C ARG A 332 1.80 10.61 0.90
N TRP A 333 3.04 10.30 1.27
CA TRP A 333 3.80 10.89 2.39
C TRP A 333 3.01 11.02 3.69
N ASN A 334 1.97 10.21 3.86
CA ASN A 334 0.96 10.45 4.88
C ASN A 334 1.60 10.34 6.27
N MET A 335 1.30 11.32 7.14
CA MET A 335 1.88 11.44 8.48
C MET A 335 3.40 11.75 8.54
N ALA A 336 4.09 11.79 7.41
CA ALA A 336 5.53 12.09 7.32
C ALA A 336 5.82 13.54 6.92
N GLY A 337 4.86 14.26 6.35
CA GLY A 337 5.05 15.64 5.89
C GLY A 337 5.34 15.76 4.39
N GLU A 338 5.38 17.00 3.90
CA GLU A 338 5.74 17.38 2.53
C GLU A 338 6.68 18.59 2.59
N ILE A 339 7.90 18.43 2.09
CA ILE A 339 8.86 19.54 1.91
C ILE A 339 9.32 19.56 0.46
N THR A 340 8.96 20.61 -0.27
CA THR A 340 9.28 20.72 -1.70
C THR A 340 10.18 21.92 -1.98
N GLY A 341 11.29 21.70 -2.66
CA GLY A 341 12.17 22.75 -3.20
C GLY A 341 11.68 23.26 -4.56
N THR A 342 12.58 23.91 -5.30
CA THR A 342 12.27 24.54 -6.59
C THR A 342 12.26 23.59 -7.78
N GLY A 343 12.88 22.42 -7.64
CA GLY A 343 13.01 21.40 -8.68
C GLY A 343 11.69 20.77 -9.10
N VAL A 344 11.71 20.11 -10.26
CA VAL A 344 10.54 19.44 -10.84
C VAL A 344 10.17 18.18 -10.04
N PHE A 345 11.15 17.50 -9.46
CA PHE A 345 10.94 16.27 -8.70
C PHE A 345 11.33 16.47 -7.24
N ASN A 346 10.40 16.20 -6.32
CA ASN A 346 10.63 16.34 -4.89
C ASN A 346 10.27 15.04 -4.20
N HIS A 347 11.17 14.54 -3.37
CA HIS A 347 11.02 13.24 -2.72
C HIS A 347 11.88 13.16 -1.45
N ALA A 348 11.60 12.17 -0.61
CA ALA A 348 12.43 11.86 0.55
C ALA A 348 13.28 10.60 0.32
N VAL A 349 14.49 10.61 0.86
CA VAL A 349 15.42 9.49 0.90
C VAL A 349 15.60 9.07 2.36
N VAL A 350 15.21 7.85 2.70
CA VAL A 350 15.42 7.30 4.04
C VAL A 350 16.89 6.90 4.19
N ASN A 351 17.54 7.45 5.22
CA ASN A 351 18.95 7.22 5.50
C ASN A 351 19.16 6.03 6.45
N GLU A 352 18.42 6.03 7.55
CA GLU A 352 18.47 5.00 8.59
C GLU A 352 17.16 4.95 9.35
N HIS A 353 16.82 3.79 9.92
CA HIS A 353 15.69 3.62 10.82
C HIS A 353 15.92 2.47 11.81
N LYS A 354 15.10 2.45 12.86
CA LYS A 354 15.03 1.38 13.87
C LYS A 354 13.58 1.04 14.13
N ASP A 355 13.28 -0.25 14.09
CA ASP A 355 11.92 -0.78 14.17
C ASP A 355 11.77 -1.72 15.36
N VAL A 356 10.67 -1.58 16.11
CA VAL A 356 10.32 -2.49 17.20
C VAL A 356 8.82 -2.79 17.14
N LYS A 357 8.49 -4.06 16.93
CA LYS A 357 7.12 -4.57 17.03
C LYS A 357 6.87 -5.19 18.40
N PHE A 358 5.65 -5.05 18.91
CA PHE A 358 5.18 -5.69 20.14
C PHE A 358 3.69 -6.05 20.00
N SER A 359 3.11 -6.75 20.98
CA SER A 359 1.70 -7.13 20.91
C SER A 359 0.79 -5.90 20.90
N GLY A 360 -0.10 -5.80 19.90
CA GLY A 360 -1.08 -4.70 19.79
C GLY A 360 -0.51 -3.40 19.21
N GLY A 361 0.78 -3.33 18.88
CA GLY A 361 1.38 -2.08 18.41
C GLY A 361 2.80 -2.20 17.88
N PHE A 362 3.40 -1.05 17.63
CA PHE A 362 4.77 -0.94 17.17
C PHE A 362 5.32 0.45 17.45
N ARG A 363 6.65 0.58 17.37
CA ARG A 363 7.34 1.85 17.39
C ARG A 363 8.50 1.84 16.41
N THR A 364 8.78 2.99 15.83
CA THR A 364 9.90 3.15 14.89
C THR A 364 10.43 4.57 14.94
N ALA A 365 11.71 4.75 14.64
CA ALA A 365 12.31 6.06 14.43
C ALA A 365 13.36 6.02 13.32
N GLY A 366 13.52 7.12 12.59
CA GLY A 366 14.43 7.19 11.46
C GLY A 366 14.77 8.60 11.03
N ARG A 367 15.72 8.69 10.11
CA ARG A 367 16.19 9.93 9.50
C ARG A 367 16.01 9.89 8.01
N LEU A 368 15.61 11.00 7.43
CA LEU A 368 15.49 11.15 5.98
C LEU A 368 16.00 12.50 5.50
N ASP A 369 16.42 12.51 4.25
CA ASP A 369 16.78 13.70 3.49
C ASP A 369 15.65 14.00 2.50
N TRP A 370 15.04 15.18 2.61
CA TRP A 370 14.20 15.72 1.55
C TRP A 370 15.08 16.25 0.43
N ARG A 371 14.73 15.93 -0.80
CA ARG A 371 15.49 16.27 -2.00
C ARG A 371 14.63 16.96 -3.02
N SER A 372 15.26 17.90 -3.73
CA SER A 372 14.71 18.57 -4.89
C SER A 372 15.65 18.36 -6.07
N ASP A 373 15.16 17.63 -7.07
CA ASP A 373 15.94 17.23 -8.24
C ASP A 373 15.37 17.86 -9.51
N SER A 374 16.19 17.83 -10.58
CA SER A 374 15.82 18.37 -11.90
C SER A 374 15.45 19.85 -11.79
N GLN A 375 16.42 20.66 -11.37
CA GLN A 375 16.27 22.10 -11.24
C GLN A 375 16.01 22.78 -12.58
N VAL A 376 15.31 23.90 -12.56
CA VAL A 376 14.94 24.65 -13.78
C VAL A 376 16.12 25.45 -14.33
N ALA A 377 17.02 25.93 -13.46
CA ALA A 377 18.18 26.70 -13.87
C ALA A 377 19.26 25.80 -14.48
N GLU A 378 19.80 26.22 -15.63
CA GLU A 378 20.86 25.50 -16.33
C GLU A 378 22.09 25.31 -15.41
N GLY A 379 22.57 24.08 -15.30
CA GLY A 379 23.74 23.73 -14.50
C GLY A 379 23.53 23.71 -12.98
N GLN A 380 22.32 23.99 -12.47
CA GLN A 380 22.02 23.85 -11.05
C GLN A 380 21.94 22.36 -10.67
N ALA A 381 22.66 21.99 -9.61
CA ALA A 381 22.69 20.62 -9.10
C ALA A 381 21.40 20.27 -8.33
N ASP A 382 21.16 18.97 -8.17
CA ASP A 382 20.15 18.48 -7.24
C ASP A 382 20.54 18.81 -5.79
N GLU A 383 19.56 19.14 -4.96
CA GLU A 383 19.79 19.70 -3.62
C GLU A 383 19.07 18.89 -2.55
N VAL A 384 19.75 18.66 -1.41
CA VAL A 384 19.09 18.23 -0.17
C VAL A 384 18.45 19.45 0.47
N THR A 385 17.13 19.48 0.49
CA THR A 385 16.35 20.65 0.95
C THR A 385 16.25 20.71 2.46
N ALA A 386 16.02 19.58 3.10
CA ALA A 386 15.87 19.48 4.55
C ALA A 386 16.27 18.09 5.04
N LYS A 387 16.67 18.03 6.32
CA LYS A 387 16.77 16.79 7.08
C LYS A 387 15.60 16.68 8.01
N GLU A 388 14.99 15.51 8.06
CA GLU A 388 13.88 15.22 8.96
C GLU A 388 14.19 14.00 9.83
N ASP A 389 13.99 14.16 11.13
CA ASP A 389 13.99 13.09 12.11
C ASP A 389 12.52 12.77 12.46
N LEU A 390 12.15 11.49 12.39
CA LEU A 390 10.78 10.99 12.58
C LEU A 390 10.74 9.89 13.63
N ALA A 391 9.70 9.88 14.45
CA ALA A 391 9.38 8.74 15.31
C ALA A 391 7.89 8.49 15.40
N VAL A 392 7.50 7.23 15.49
CA VAL A 392 6.12 6.79 15.38
C VAL A 392 5.84 5.72 16.42
N PHE A 393 4.69 5.81 17.08
CA PHE A 393 4.23 4.87 18.10
C PHE A 393 2.77 4.51 17.84
N ALA A 394 2.50 3.29 17.40
CA ALA A 394 1.16 2.72 17.45
C ALA A 394 0.97 2.06 18.83
N LEU A 395 0.10 2.64 19.67
CA LEU A 395 -0.12 2.17 21.03
C LEU A 395 -0.91 0.84 21.05
N PRO A 396 -0.78 0.02 22.10
CA PRO A 396 -1.47 -1.27 22.24
C PRO A 396 -2.98 -1.15 22.56
N ASP A 397 -3.55 0.04 22.46
CA ASP A 397 -4.93 0.36 22.83
C ASP A 397 -5.95 0.19 21.67
N ASP A 398 -5.50 -0.29 20.51
CA ASP A 398 -6.32 -0.41 19.29
C ASP A 398 -7.02 0.90 18.89
N ALA A 399 -6.39 2.05 19.18
CA ALA A 399 -7.00 3.36 18.86
C ALA A 399 -5.98 4.42 18.49
N THR A 400 -4.82 4.47 19.15
CA THR A 400 -3.97 5.68 19.14
C THR A 400 -2.64 5.45 18.43
N MET A 401 -2.29 6.35 17.52
CA MET A 401 -0.97 6.43 16.89
C MET A 401 -0.39 7.82 17.10
N VAL A 402 0.86 7.90 17.58
CA VAL A 402 1.56 9.16 17.88
C VAL A 402 2.75 9.31 16.96
N VAL A 403 2.98 10.52 16.46
CA VAL A 403 4.11 10.86 15.59
C VAL A 403 4.85 12.06 16.15
N PHE A 404 6.17 11.96 16.16
CA PHE A 404 7.12 13.03 16.40
C PHE A 404 7.80 13.39 15.08
N GLN A 405 7.90 14.67 14.77
CA GLN A 405 8.61 15.15 13.58
C GLN A 405 9.51 16.31 13.94
N ARG A 406 10.71 16.31 13.35
CA ARG A 406 11.65 17.41 13.46
C ARG A 406 12.38 17.62 12.15
N ALA A 407 12.02 18.66 11.40
CA ALA A 407 12.65 19.02 10.14
C ALA A 407 13.47 20.31 10.23
N ARG A 408 14.62 20.34 9.55
CA ARG A 408 15.48 21.51 9.44
C ARG A 408 16.13 21.65 8.05
N THR A 409 16.33 22.87 7.59
CA THR A 409 17.10 23.13 6.37
C THR A 409 18.58 22.80 6.58
N VAL A 410 19.27 22.35 5.52
CA VAL A 410 20.71 22.03 5.57
C VAL A 410 21.55 23.26 5.21
N SER A 411 21.15 23.97 4.17
CA SER A 411 21.77 25.18 3.66
C SER A 411 20.73 26.29 3.54
N ARG A 412 21.16 27.49 3.11
CA ARG A 412 20.20 28.50 2.67
C ARG A 412 19.49 27.96 1.43
N ILE A 413 18.16 27.95 1.45
CA ILE A 413 17.38 27.36 0.38
C ILE A 413 16.01 28.00 0.22
N MET A 414 15.48 27.96 -1.00
CA MET A 414 14.13 28.38 -1.33
C MET A 414 13.20 27.17 -1.38
N LEU A 415 12.15 27.19 -0.54
CA LEU A 415 11.14 26.13 -0.47
C LEU A 415 9.80 26.64 -0.99
N LYS A 416 9.11 25.80 -1.77
CA LYS A 416 7.77 26.09 -2.34
C LYS A 416 6.64 25.71 -1.40
N LYS A 417 6.78 24.59 -0.69
CA LYS A 417 5.79 24.06 0.23
C LYS A 417 6.46 23.42 1.43
N ILE A 418 5.83 23.60 2.59
CA ILE A 418 6.19 22.95 3.84
C ILE A 418 4.88 22.58 4.52
N LYS A 419 4.62 21.28 4.63
CA LYS A 419 3.49 20.74 5.36
C LYS A 419 3.98 19.70 6.34
N GLY A 420 3.98 20.02 7.64
CA GLY A 420 4.15 19.00 8.67
C GLY A 420 2.79 18.38 9.02
N LEU A 421 2.79 17.34 9.85
CA LEU A 421 1.65 16.47 10.19
C LEU A 421 1.09 15.74 8.98
N PHE A 422 0.64 16.47 7.96
CA PHE A 422 0.26 16.00 6.64
C PHE A 422 -0.57 14.72 6.64
N TYR A 423 -1.78 14.84 7.19
CA TYR A 423 -2.78 13.76 7.17
C TYR A 423 -3.72 13.95 5.98
N ASN A 424 -3.66 13.00 5.05
CA ASN A 424 -4.46 12.97 3.83
C ASN A 424 -5.88 12.46 4.14
N VAL A 425 -6.90 13.21 3.74
CA VAL A 425 -8.31 12.90 3.92
C VAL A 425 -8.99 12.85 2.54
N PRO A 426 -9.10 11.68 1.90
CA PRO A 426 -9.82 11.56 0.63
C PRO A 426 -11.27 12.06 0.75
N ASN A 427 -11.67 12.93 -0.17
CA ASN A 427 -13.01 13.52 -0.22
C ASN A 427 -13.51 13.54 -1.68
N ASP A 428 -13.86 12.37 -2.19
CA ASP A 428 -14.21 12.14 -3.61
C ASP A 428 -15.35 11.09 -3.71
N ILE A 429 -15.45 10.37 -4.82
CA ILE A 429 -16.57 9.49 -5.11
C ILE A 429 -16.87 8.45 -4.04
N PHE A 430 -15.85 7.93 -3.34
CA PHE A 430 -16.04 6.81 -2.40
C PHE A 430 -16.74 7.20 -1.11
N ASN A 431 -16.64 8.45 -0.66
CA ASN A 431 -17.40 9.00 0.47
C ASN A 431 -18.60 9.84 0.02
N GLY A 432 -18.93 9.84 -1.29
CA GLY A 432 -20.04 10.64 -1.81
C GLY A 432 -19.72 12.14 -1.90
N PHE A 433 -18.44 12.49 -2.05
CA PHE A 433 -17.98 13.87 -2.17
C PHE A 433 -18.34 14.74 -0.96
N THR A 434 -18.42 14.17 0.24
CA THR A 434 -18.68 14.95 1.45
C THR A 434 -17.91 14.39 2.64
N ARG A 435 -17.26 15.28 3.39
CA ARG A 435 -16.69 15.02 4.72
C ARG A 435 -17.26 16.00 5.73
N SER A 436 -17.26 15.63 6.99
CA SER A 436 -17.52 16.54 8.09
C SER A 436 -16.26 16.71 8.94
N TYR A 437 -15.96 17.96 9.26
CA TYR A 437 -14.87 18.32 10.14
C TYR A 437 -15.42 18.99 11.39
N ALA A 438 -15.09 18.48 12.57
CA ALA A 438 -15.52 19.05 13.83
C ALA A 438 -14.32 19.61 14.61
N PHE A 439 -14.41 20.87 15.02
CA PHE A 439 -13.41 21.60 15.80
C PHE A 439 -14.07 22.80 16.49
N ASN A 440 -13.59 23.21 17.66
CA ASN A 440 -14.12 24.34 18.45
C ASN A 440 -15.65 24.31 18.66
N GLY A 441 -16.22 23.12 18.85
CA GLY A 441 -17.66 22.93 19.00
C GLY A 441 -18.49 23.19 17.74
N LYS A 442 -17.84 23.44 16.59
CA LYS A 442 -18.46 23.57 15.27
C LYS A 442 -18.30 22.27 14.50
N ILE A 443 -19.27 21.97 13.65
CA ILE A 443 -19.21 20.89 12.65
C ILE A 443 -19.43 21.53 11.30
N ILE A 444 -18.46 21.37 10.40
CA ILE A 444 -18.49 21.94 9.06
C ILE A 444 -18.55 20.79 8.05
N PRO A 445 -19.66 20.63 7.31
CA PRO A 445 -19.68 19.76 6.15
C PRO A 445 -18.89 20.41 5.01
N VAL A 446 -18.08 19.63 4.33
CA VAL A 446 -17.19 20.08 3.27
C VAL A 446 -17.38 19.18 2.06
N GLU A 447 -17.80 19.80 0.96
CA GLU A 447 -17.94 19.12 -0.33
C GLU A 447 -16.57 18.84 -0.96
N GLY A 448 -16.39 17.62 -1.46
CA GLY A 448 -15.27 17.26 -2.32
C GLY A 448 -15.34 17.99 -3.66
N MET A 449 -14.21 18.07 -4.37
CA MET A 449 -14.16 18.68 -5.71
C MET A 449 -14.52 20.18 -5.75
N SER A 450 -14.45 20.91 -4.63
CA SER A 450 -14.50 22.37 -4.66
C SER A 450 -13.42 22.87 -5.60
N ARG A 451 -13.79 23.58 -6.67
CA ARG A 451 -12.84 24.05 -7.69
C ARG A 451 -11.96 25.23 -7.24
N GLN A 452 -12.02 25.56 -5.95
CA GLN A 452 -11.26 26.65 -5.34
C GLN A 452 -10.23 26.05 -4.40
N GLN A 453 -8.99 26.50 -4.58
CA GLN A 453 -7.93 26.21 -3.62
C GLN A 453 -8.10 27.13 -2.41
N GLU A 454 -8.10 26.56 -1.22
CA GLU A 454 -8.19 27.33 0.02
C GLU A 454 -7.45 26.64 1.17
N THR A 455 -7.11 27.44 2.17
CA THR A 455 -6.59 26.96 3.45
C THR A 455 -7.51 27.52 4.52
N VAL A 456 -8.14 26.63 5.30
CA VAL A 456 -8.97 27.01 6.44
C VAL A 456 -8.15 26.83 7.70
N ASP A 457 -7.92 27.92 8.41
CA ASP A 457 -7.27 27.89 9.72
C ASP A 457 -8.25 27.34 10.76
N ILE A 458 -7.81 26.31 11.46
CA ILE A 458 -8.50 25.70 12.60
C ILE A 458 -7.85 26.29 13.84
N ASP A 459 -8.58 27.18 14.52
CA ASP A 459 -8.14 27.71 15.80
C ASP A 459 -8.05 26.55 16.82
N GLY A 460 -6.91 26.41 17.49
CA GLY A 460 -6.61 25.27 18.34
C GLY A 460 -6.06 24.04 17.59
N ARG A 461 -5.76 23.00 18.38
CA ARG A 461 -4.91 21.88 17.97
C ARG A 461 -5.68 20.57 17.71
N ASP A 462 -7.01 20.62 17.73
CA ASP A 462 -7.86 19.44 17.72
C ASP A 462 -8.84 19.48 16.53
N ILE A 463 -8.96 18.36 15.81
CA ILE A 463 -9.94 18.19 14.74
C ILE A 463 -10.45 16.75 14.67
N SER A 464 -11.76 16.59 14.49
CA SER A 464 -12.40 15.30 14.19
C SER A 464 -12.87 15.25 12.74
N ILE A 465 -12.72 14.09 12.11
CA ILE A 465 -13.11 13.81 10.73
C ILE A 465 -14.16 12.70 10.77
N ASP A 466 -15.38 13.01 10.30
CA ASP A 466 -16.53 12.10 10.23
C ASP A 466 -16.85 11.39 11.56
N ASN A 467 -16.46 11.95 12.70
CA ASN A 467 -16.52 11.31 14.03
C ASN A 467 -15.84 9.92 14.07
N HIS A 468 -14.88 9.68 13.17
CA HIS A 468 -14.16 8.43 13.04
C HIS A 468 -12.69 8.58 13.43
N VAL A 469 -12.07 9.69 13.02
CA VAL A 469 -10.66 10.00 13.26
C VAL A 469 -10.57 11.32 14.00
N HIS A 470 -9.87 11.33 15.12
CA HIS A 470 -9.55 12.54 15.86
C HIS A 470 -8.05 12.79 15.85
N ILE A 471 -7.64 13.99 15.51
CA ILE A 471 -6.24 14.42 15.44
C ILE A 471 -6.04 15.52 16.47
N SER A 472 -5.00 15.38 17.30
CA SER A 472 -4.64 16.37 18.31
C SER A 472 -3.15 16.69 18.27
N GLY A 473 -2.79 17.97 18.19
CA GLY A 473 -1.44 18.45 18.43
C GLY A 473 -1.06 18.34 19.91
N ILE A 474 0.16 17.90 20.19
CA ILE A 474 0.64 17.67 21.57
C ILE A 474 1.64 18.77 21.96
N TYR A 475 2.64 19.00 21.12
CA TYR A 475 3.59 20.12 21.24
C TYR A 475 3.96 20.65 19.87
N GLY A 476 4.39 21.91 19.81
CA GLY A 476 4.83 22.56 18.58
C GLY A 476 3.71 22.81 17.57
N ILE A 477 2.44 22.62 17.98
CA ILE A 477 1.23 22.79 17.17
C ILE A 477 0.24 23.58 18.02
N ASP A 478 0.08 24.85 17.69
CA ASP A 478 -0.87 25.75 18.37
C ASP A 478 -2.18 25.89 17.56
N MET A 479 -2.10 25.65 16.25
CA MET A 479 -3.22 25.67 15.32
C MET A 479 -3.06 24.58 14.26
N LEU A 480 -4.16 24.13 13.67
CA LEU A 480 -4.15 23.24 12.50
C LEU A 480 -4.62 23.99 11.26
N SER A 481 -4.27 23.48 10.08
CA SER A 481 -4.82 23.95 8.81
C SER A 481 -5.49 22.81 8.07
N LEU A 482 -6.71 23.06 7.57
CA LEU A 482 -7.37 22.24 6.56
C LEU A 482 -7.06 22.84 5.19
N TYR A 483 -6.11 22.23 4.47
CA TYR A 483 -5.76 22.63 3.12
C TYR A 483 -6.61 21.88 2.10
N ARG A 484 -7.23 22.64 1.19
CA ARG A 484 -8.12 22.16 0.15
C ARG A 484 -7.53 22.55 -1.20
N PRO A 485 -7.08 21.60 -2.02
CA PRO A 485 -6.27 21.87 -3.20
C PRO A 485 -7.03 22.49 -4.39
N GLY A 486 -8.36 22.52 -4.36
CA GLY A 486 -9.16 23.06 -5.46
C GLY A 486 -9.29 22.15 -6.70
N ARG A 487 -8.63 20.99 -6.69
CA ARG A 487 -8.58 20.02 -7.79
C ARG A 487 -8.20 18.65 -7.25
N ARG A 488 -8.43 17.60 -8.04
CA ARG A 488 -7.79 16.30 -7.76
C ARG A 488 -6.29 16.49 -7.85
N GLN A 489 -5.58 16.22 -6.76
CA GLN A 489 -4.13 16.45 -6.66
C GLN A 489 -3.35 15.18 -6.36
N ILE A 490 -4.06 14.07 -6.17
CA ILE A 490 -3.51 12.74 -5.99
C ILE A 490 -3.29 12.15 -7.38
N GLU A 491 -2.03 11.93 -7.76
CA GLU A 491 -1.63 11.60 -9.14
C GLU A 491 -0.75 10.35 -9.17
N ILE A 492 -0.57 9.76 -10.37
CA ILE A 492 0.43 8.70 -10.61
C ILE A 492 1.80 9.19 -10.17
N PHE A 493 2.54 8.35 -9.45
CA PHE A 493 3.91 8.64 -9.04
C PHE A 493 4.91 7.81 -9.83
N SER A 494 6.03 8.39 -10.24
CA SER A 494 7.15 7.67 -10.85
C SER A 494 8.45 8.36 -10.52
N THR A 495 9.41 7.58 -10.03
CA THR A 495 10.77 8.06 -9.74
C THR A 495 11.64 8.12 -10.99
N SER A 496 11.28 7.41 -12.05
CA SER A 496 12.09 7.30 -13.28
C SER A 496 11.70 8.32 -14.35
N VAL A 497 10.44 8.75 -14.35
CA VAL A 497 9.91 9.74 -15.30
C VAL A 497 8.94 10.62 -14.51
N PRO A 498 9.20 11.93 -14.35
CA PRO A 498 8.31 12.82 -13.62
C PRO A 498 6.91 12.80 -14.24
N SER A 499 5.96 12.14 -13.57
CA SER A 499 4.54 12.10 -13.91
C SER A 499 3.73 13.19 -13.18
N VAL A 500 4.34 13.78 -12.15
CA VAL A 500 3.74 14.84 -11.33
C VAL A 500 3.39 16.05 -12.21
N GLY A 501 2.14 16.48 -12.14
CA GLY A 501 1.53 17.53 -12.94
C GLY A 501 1.26 17.16 -14.40
N ARG A 502 1.57 15.92 -14.84
CA ARG A 502 1.41 15.49 -16.24
C ARG A 502 0.28 14.49 -16.46
N SER A 503 -0.07 13.71 -15.46
CA SER A 503 -1.08 12.64 -15.56
C SER A 503 -2.50 13.08 -15.22
N GLY A 504 -2.66 14.29 -14.67
CA GLY A 504 -3.93 14.73 -14.10
C GLY A 504 -4.19 14.10 -12.73
N GLY A 505 -5.11 14.69 -11.97
CA GLY A 505 -5.52 14.20 -10.67
C GLY A 505 -6.55 13.06 -10.74
N GLU A 506 -6.36 12.05 -9.90
CA GLU A 506 -7.16 10.82 -9.83
C GLU A 506 -8.08 10.74 -8.61
N LEU A 507 -7.75 11.49 -7.56
CA LEU A 507 -8.49 11.56 -6.32
C LEU A 507 -8.35 12.96 -5.72
N TYR A 508 -9.45 13.51 -5.25
CA TYR A 508 -9.49 14.73 -4.45
C TYR A 508 -9.25 14.36 -2.99
N CYS A 509 -8.29 15.04 -2.37
CA CYS A 509 -7.91 14.77 -0.99
C CYS A 509 -7.73 16.10 -0.26
N ASP A 510 -8.43 16.28 0.85
CA ASP A 510 -8.16 17.38 1.77
C ASP A 510 -6.93 17.02 2.62
N GLU A 511 -6.21 18.00 3.15
CA GLU A 511 -4.94 17.77 3.85
C GLU A 511 -4.94 18.51 5.19
N ILE A 512 -4.88 17.78 6.31
CA ILE A 512 -4.69 18.36 7.64
C ILE A 512 -3.20 18.54 7.89
N CYS A 513 -2.77 19.76 8.17
CA CYS A 513 -1.36 20.13 8.23
C CYS A 513 -1.04 21.06 9.39
N HIS A 514 0.19 20.96 9.89
CA HIS A 514 0.86 22.03 10.64
C HIS A 514 2.39 21.88 10.50
N PRO A 515 3.14 22.94 10.16
CA PRO A 515 2.64 24.16 9.52
C PRO A 515 2.01 23.83 8.16
N CYS A 516 1.29 24.77 7.55
CA CYS A 516 0.79 24.65 6.18
C CYS A 516 1.25 25.83 5.33
N ILE A 517 2.49 25.77 4.83
CA ILE A 517 3.07 26.81 3.98
C ILE A 517 2.97 26.35 2.54
N THR A 518 2.23 27.10 1.73
CA THR A 518 2.02 26.83 0.29
C THR A 518 2.55 27.93 -0.62
N VAL A 519 3.32 28.85 -0.04
CA VAL A 519 3.97 29.98 -0.74
C VAL A 519 5.47 29.82 -0.71
N GLN A 520 6.12 30.23 -1.78
CA GLN A 520 7.57 30.15 -1.91
C GLN A 520 8.26 31.12 -0.95
N LYS A 521 9.23 30.64 -0.18
CA LYS A 521 9.98 31.43 0.80
C LYS A 521 11.44 31.00 0.87
N ASP A 522 12.33 31.96 1.15
CA ASP A 522 13.75 31.74 1.42
C ASP A 522 13.98 31.45 2.90
N TYR A 523 14.79 30.43 3.19
CA TYR A 523 15.12 29.97 4.53
C TYR A 523 16.64 29.96 4.73
N PRO A 524 17.16 30.52 5.84
CA PRO A 524 18.56 30.35 6.23
C PRO A 524 18.91 28.88 6.46
N ALA A 525 20.21 28.57 6.48
CA ALA A 525 20.71 27.26 6.89
C ALA A 525 20.32 26.94 8.35
N ASN A 526 20.08 25.67 8.65
CA ASN A 526 19.71 25.16 9.98
C ASN A 526 18.41 25.75 10.55
N THR A 527 17.53 26.28 9.70
CA THR A 527 16.21 26.77 10.13
C THR A 527 15.33 25.57 10.48
N ILE A 528 14.74 25.56 11.68
CA ILE A 528 13.72 24.59 12.06
C ILE A 528 12.45 24.89 11.27
N LEU A 529 12.03 23.95 10.44
CA LEU A 529 10.82 24.07 9.63
C LEU A 529 9.59 23.65 10.44
N PHE A 530 9.75 22.59 11.24
CA PHE A 530 8.81 22.15 12.27
C PHE A 530 9.52 21.24 13.26
N ASP A 531 9.11 21.30 14.52
CA ASP A 531 9.48 20.39 15.60
C ASP A 531 8.24 20.19 16.47
N GLN A 532 7.60 19.04 16.30
CA GLN A 532 6.23 18.83 16.77
C GLN A 532 5.93 17.37 17.09
N ALA A 533 4.88 17.16 17.88
CA ALA A 533 4.23 15.86 17.99
C ALA A 533 2.72 15.98 17.94
N PHE A 534 2.07 14.97 17.37
CA PHE A 534 0.62 14.87 17.26
C PHE A 534 0.18 13.42 17.43
N ALA A 535 -1.07 13.24 17.81
CA ALA A 535 -1.72 11.95 17.91
C ALA A 535 -2.91 11.86 16.95
N VAL A 536 -3.09 10.68 16.36
CA VAL A 536 -4.28 10.27 15.61
C VAL A 536 -4.96 9.17 16.40
N CYS A 537 -6.21 9.39 16.82
CA CYS A 537 -6.99 8.46 17.62
C CYS A 537 -8.27 8.05 16.88
N ILE A 538 -8.61 6.77 16.95
CA ILE A 538 -9.82 6.20 16.36
C ILE A 538 -10.89 6.01 17.44
N GLY A 539 -12.08 6.56 17.22
CA GLY A 539 -13.25 6.33 18.07
C GLY A 539 -13.22 7.02 19.44
N LYS A 540 -12.34 8.01 19.65
CA LYS A 540 -12.32 8.86 20.85
C LYS A 540 -12.26 10.33 20.42
N ASP A 541 -13.07 11.16 21.06
CA ASP A 541 -13.20 12.59 20.71
C ASP A 541 -12.20 13.50 21.45
N THR A 542 -11.39 12.95 22.36
CA THR A 542 -10.45 13.70 23.18
C THR A 542 -9.15 12.95 23.41
N ILE A 543 -8.03 13.65 23.28
CA ILE A 543 -6.70 13.11 23.53
C ILE A 543 -6.12 13.83 24.76
N GLU A 544 -5.87 13.06 25.82
CA GLU A 544 -5.22 13.53 27.04
C GLU A 544 -3.73 13.25 26.89
N ALA A 545 -2.97 14.24 26.40
CA ALA A 545 -1.53 14.17 26.21
C ALA A 545 -0.82 15.47 26.62
N GLU A 546 0.39 15.34 27.16
CA GLU A 546 1.24 16.47 27.56
C GLU A 546 2.71 16.20 27.22
N PRO A 547 3.48 17.21 26.77
CA PRO A 547 4.92 17.07 26.61
C PRO A 547 5.62 16.93 27.97
N LEU A 548 6.69 16.14 27.99
CA LEU A 548 7.55 16.00 29.17
C LEU A 548 8.83 16.82 28.98
N MET A 549 9.26 17.47 30.06
CA MET A 549 10.52 18.23 30.06
C MET A 549 11.71 17.27 30.02
N THR A 550 12.68 17.56 29.15
CA THR A 550 13.91 16.78 28.99
C THR A 550 15.13 17.69 29.15
N ASP A 551 16.29 17.10 29.44
CA ASP A 551 17.56 17.83 29.58
C ASP A 551 18.26 18.09 28.24
N ASN A 552 17.67 17.65 27.13
CA ASN A 552 18.22 17.77 25.79
C ASN A 552 17.08 18.07 24.80
N GLU A 553 17.22 19.13 24.00
CA GLU A 553 16.20 19.55 23.04
C GLU A 553 15.88 18.50 21.96
N GLU A 554 16.80 17.59 21.65
CA GLU A 554 16.62 16.50 20.68
C GLU A 554 16.12 15.20 21.35
N LEU A 555 16.04 15.16 22.68
CA LEU A 555 15.30 14.12 23.40
C LEU A 555 13.85 14.58 23.54
N LYS A 556 12.95 13.96 22.78
CA LYS A 556 11.52 14.28 22.80
C LYS A 556 10.77 13.27 23.63
N ALA A 557 9.84 13.73 24.47
CA ALA A 557 9.03 12.85 25.29
C ALA A 557 7.64 13.43 25.53
N ILE A 558 6.65 12.54 25.63
CA ILE A 558 5.29 12.88 25.99
C ILE A 558 4.73 11.87 27.00
N ARG A 559 3.70 12.29 27.73
CA ARG A 559 2.78 11.42 28.45
C ARG A 559 1.44 11.45 27.72
N ILE A 560 0.82 10.29 27.52
CA ILE A 560 -0.48 10.16 26.84
C ILE A 560 -1.34 9.08 27.49
N LYS A 561 -2.63 9.34 27.64
CA LYS A 561 -3.60 8.34 28.12
C LYS A 561 -4.24 7.62 26.94
N GLY A 562 -4.03 6.30 26.85
CA GLY A 562 -4.58 5.46 25.81
C GLY A 562 -6.09 5.24 25.95
N ALA A 563 -6.70 4.71 24.90
CA ALA A 563 -8.12 4.34 24.88
C ALA A 563 -8.43 3.13 25.77
N ASP A 564 -7.42 2.40 26.23
CA ASP A 564 -7.53 1.31 27.20
C ASP A 564 -7.48 1.82 28.67
N GLY A 565 -7.45 3.14 28.87
CA GLY A 565 -7.44 3.78 30.18
C GLY A 565 -6.06 3.86 30.83
N LYS A 566 -5.03 3.27 30.23
CA LYS A 566 -3.66 3.30 30.75
C LYS A 566 -2.95 4.59 30.34
N THR A 567 -1.97 4.98 31.14
CA THR A 567 -1.08 6.10 30.81
C THR A 567 0.23 5.56 30.25
N TYR A 568 0.69 6.14 29.14
CA TYR A 568 1.92 5.78 28.46
C TYR A 568 2.90 6.96 28.48
N MET A 569 4.18 6.67 28.73
CA MET A 569 5.29 7.57 28.44
C MET A 569 5.95 7.13 27.14
N LEU A 570 6.04 8.05 26.19
CA LEU A 570 6.72 7.85 24.91
C LEU A 570 7.94 8.77 24.88
N ALA A 571 9.08 8.26 24.42
CA ALA A 571 10.26 9.10 24.18
C ALA A 571 11.07 8.64 22.98
N VAL A 572 11.79 9.57 22.35
CA VAL A 572 12.75 9.31 21.27
C VAL A 572 13.95 10.23 21.38
N ASN A 573 15.15 9.67 21.18
CA ASN A 573 16.38 10.43 21.08
C ASN A 573 16.73 10.72 19.61
N PHE A 574 16.47 11.94 19.14
CA PHE A 574 16.86 12.39 17.79
C PHE A 574 18.31 12.87 17.69
N SER A 575 19.01 13.02 18.81
CA SER A 575 20.39 13.47 18.79
C SER A 575 21.32 12.43 18.14
N SER A 576 22.49 12.89 17.70
CA SER A 576 23.55 12.02 17.18
C SER A 576 24.35 11.31 18.27
N ARG A 577 24.05 11.55 19.54
CA ARG A 577 24.79 11.01 20.70
C ARG A 577 23.86 10.25 21.65
N ILE A 578 24.47 9.52 22.57
CA ILE A 578 23.76 8.93 23.70
C ILE A 578 23.28 10.06 24.63
N VAL A 579 22.03 9.95 25.12
CA VAL A 579 21.42 10.92 26.05
C VAL A 579 20.82 10.18 27.24
N ALA A 580 21.04 10.67 28.46
CA ALA A 580 20.45 10.12 29.66
C ALA A 580 18.97 10.53 29.83
N GLY A 581 18.11 9.55 30.10
CA GLY A 581 16.68 9.71 30.37
C GLY A 581 16.36 10.16 31.81
N ASN A 582 17.18 11.03 32.41
CA ASN A 582 17.09 11.39 33.83
C ASN A 582 15.71 11.90 34.28
N LYS A 583 14.98 12.55 33.37
CA LYS A 583 13.64 13.12 33.60
C LYS A 583 12.51 12.31 32.98
N LEU A 584 12.76 11.10 32.48
CA LEU A 584 11.76 10.26 31.83
C LEU A 584 11.11 9.31 32.85
N PRO A 585 9.82 9.46 33.18
CA PRO A 585 9.14 8.61 34.16
C PRO A 585 9.20 7.13 33.77
N GLY A 586 9.68 6.27 34.69
CA GLY A 586 9.84 4.83 34.44
C GLY A 586 11.05 4.47 33.56
N HIS A 587 11.91 5.45 33.26
CA HIS A 587 13.14 5.30 32.48
C HIS A 587 14.30 6.15 33.03
N GLU A 588 14.24 6.48 34.32
CA GLU A 588 15.18 7.37 34.99
C GLU A 588 16.60 6.78 34.99
N GLY A 589 17.60 7.61 34.66
CA GLY A 589 19.02 7.25 34.68
C GLY A 589 19.46 6.26 33.59
N LYS A 590 18.56 5.80 32.73
CA LYS A 590 18.89 4.94 31.59
C LYS A 590 19.36 5.77 30.40
N GLU A 591 20.31 5.24 29.64
CA GLU A 591 20.83 5.87 28.44
C GLU A 591 20.01 5.48 27.21
N LEU A 592 19.73 6.45 26.34
CA LEU A 592 19.09 6.24 25.04
C LEU A 592 20.12 6.49 23.94
N SER A 593 20.33 5.48 23.09
CA SER A 593 21.12 5.61 21.86
C SER A 593 20.41 6.49 20.82
N PRO A 594 21.12 7.00 19.79
CA PRO A 594 20.48 7.68 18.67
C PRO A 594 19.35 6.86 18.05
N LEU A 595 18.21 7.49 17.77
CA LEU A 595 16.96 6.88 17.26
C LEU A 595 16.36 5.80 18.17
N GLU A 596 16.83 5.67 19.41
CA GLU A 596 16.17 4.79 20.36
C GLU A 596 14.82 5.37 20.76
N THR A 597 13.79 4.54 20.67
CA THR A 597 12.45 4.85 21.12
C THR A 597 12.19 4.16 22.46
N VAL A 598 11.37 4.77 23.32
CA VAL A 598 10.95 4.25 24.63
C VAL A 598 9.43 4.32 24.70
N LEU A 599 8.80 3.22 25.11
CA LEU A 599 7.38 3.12 25.42
C LEU A 599 7.26 2.43 26.79
N VAL A 600 6.76 3.15 27.78
CA VAL A 600 6.55 2.62 29.15
C VAL A 600 5.11 2.86 29.55
N THR A 601 4.46 1.85 30.12
CA THR A 601 3.16 2.03 30.78
C THR A 601 3.41 2.57 32.19
N LEU A 602 2.83 3.72 32.52
CA LEU A 602 2.93 4.33 33.84
C LEU A 602 1.85 3.76 34.79
N PRO A 603 2.09 3.78 36.11
CA PRO A 603 1.15 3.31 37.13
C PRO A 603 -0.22 4.02 37.09
#